data_AF-A0A850R0E0-F1
#
_entry.id   AF-A0A850R0E0-F1
#
_cell.length_a   1.000
_cell.length_b   1.000
_cell.length_c   1.000
_cell.angle_alpha   90.00
_cell.angle_beta   90.00
_cell.angle_gamma   90.00
#
_symmetry.space_group_name_H-M   'P 1'
#
loop_
_entity.id
_entity.type
_entity.pdbx_description
1 polymer ?
#
loop_
_entity_poly.entity_id
_entity_poly.type
_entity_poly.pdbx_seq_one_letter_code
_entity_poly.pdbx_strand_id
1 'polypeptide(L)'
;MSGETDGALPTTGEGQTLVAGVRADPVTDRVVVREGVLQVETLPPRPSMHHEFDFQADTWKIPSERATFLARLERDRRLKASDWTQLSDAPGVARNEWQRYRQALRDVPAQPGFPEHIEWPTPP
;
A
#
# COMPACT_ATOMS: atom_id res chain seq x y z
N MET A 1 48.84 24.43 50.58
CA MET A 1 47.55 24.14 49.92
C MET A 1 47.83 23.99 48.45
N SER A 2 47.99 22.75 47.99
CA SER A 2 48.23 22.39 46.60
C SER A 2 47.07 21.49 46.20
N GLY A 3 46.10 22.03 45.47
CA GLY A 3 45.15 21.26 44.67
C GLY A 3 45.51 21.50 43.20
N GLU A 4 45.11 20.71 42.23
CA GLU A 4 44.41 19.44 42.17
C GLU A 4 44.67 18.96 40.73
N THR A 5 44.68 17.65 40.51
CA THR A 5 45.03 16.98 39.27
C THR A 5 43.93 17.02 38.20
N ASP A 6 44.39 16.75 36.98
CA ASP A 6 43.74 15.92 35.95
C ASP A 6 43.04 16.62 34.78
N GLY A 7 43.24 16.04 33.60
CA GLY A 7 43.18 16.73 32.31
C GLY A 7 41.89 16.58 31.52
N ALA A 8 41.85 17.29 30.40
CA ALA A 8 41.10 16.93 29.22
C ALA A 8 41.69 17.68 28.01
N LEU A 9 42.01 16.93 26.95
CA LEU A 9 42.53 17.41 25.68
C LEU A 9 41.53 18.37 24.99
N PRO A 10 42.00 19.35 24.20
CA PRO A 10 41.12 20.15 23.35
C PRO A 10 40.63 19.27 22.18
N THR A 11 39.33 18.96 22.15
CA THR A 11 38.72 18.33 20.97
C THR A 11 38.18 19.42 20.04
N THR A 12 38.68 19.37 18.81
CA THR A 12 38.39 20.22 17.66
C THR A 12 36.88 20.40 17.45
N GLY A 13 36.40 21.64 17.55
CA GLY A 13 35.03 22.01 17.19
C GLY A 13 34.86 22.12 15.68
N GLU A 14 34.82 20.99 14.97
CA GLU A 14 34.42 20.95 13.57
C GLU A 14 32.89 21.00 13.46
N GLY A 15 32.37 22.18 13.11
CA GLY A 15 31.46 22.36 11.97
C GLY A 15 30.23 21.45 11.80
N GLN A 16 29.59 20.96 12.86
CA GLN A 16 28.28 20.32 12.74
C GLN A 16 27.19 21.24 13.27
N THR A 17 26.61 22.06 12.39
CA THR A 17 25.34 22.74 12.66
C THR A 17 24.26 21.66 12.73
N LEU A 18 23.88 21.29 13.96
CA LEU A 18 22.67 20.54 14.23
C LEU A 18 21.47 21.38 13.76
N VAL A 19 20.97 21.10 12.56
CA VAL A 19 19.67 21.62 12.11
C VAL A 19 18.61 20.88 12.93
N ALA A 20 17.82 21.67 13.68
CA ALA A 20 16.76 21.35 14.62
C ALA A 20 16.22 19.89 14.69
N GLY A 21 16.01 19.44 15.93
CA GLY A 21 15.37 18.17 16.32
C GLY A 21 13.90 18.07 15.93
N VAL A 22 13.66 17.98 14.62
CA VAL A 22 12.35 17.72 14.04
C VAL A 22 11.95 16.29 14.36
N ARG A 23 10.99 16.13 15.29
CA ARG A 23 10.38 14.83 15.61
C ARG A 23 9.18 14.64 14.68
N ALA A 24 9.38 13.86 13.63
CA ALA A 24 8.32 13.42 12.74
C ALA A 24 8.05 11.93 12.98
N ASP A 25 6.78 11.54 13.04
CA ASP A 25 6.41 10.13 12.99
C ASP A 25 6.55 9.64 11.53
N PRO A 26 7.36 8.61 11.24
CA PRO A 26 7.58 8.14 9.87
C PRO A 26 6.33 7.52 9.21
N VAL A 27 5.26 7.28 9.98
CA VAL A 27 3.99 6.72 9.52
C VAL A 27 2.96 7.81 9.25
N THR A 28 2.93 8.87 10.07
CA THR A 28 1.87 9.90 10.01
C THR A 28 2.33 11.26 9.55
N ASP A 29 3.64 11.52 9.52
CA ASP A 29 4.17 12.85 9.23
C ASP A 29 5.12 12.82 8.03
N ARG A 30 5.22 13.95 7.35
CA ARG A 30 6.26 14.23 6.35
C ARG A 30 7.07 15.45 6.73
N VAL A 31 8.34 15.45 6.39
CA VAL A 31 9.22 16.61 6.54
C VAL A 31 9.36 17.29 5.18
N VAL A 32 8.98 18.56 5.09
CA VAL A 32 9.10 19.38 3.89
C VAL A 32 9.99 20.58 4.16
N VAL A 33 10.72 21.04 3.15
CA VAL A 33 11.50 22.28 3.24
C VAL A 33 10.70 23.40 2.60
N ARG A 34 10.28 24.40 3.38
CA ARG A 34 9.62 25.60 2.88
C ARG A 34 10.42 26.82 3.33
N GLU A 35 10.78 27.68 2.37
CA GLU A 35 11.55 28.91 2.63
C GLU A 35 12.89 28.65 3.38
N GLY A 36 13.52 27.49 3.13
CA GLY A 36 14.75 27.09 3.81
C GLY A 36 14.57 26.55 5.23
N VAL A 37 13.33 26.37 5.69
CA VAL A 37 12.99 25.82 7.01
C VAL A 37 12.37 24.42 6.87
N LEU A 38 12.82 23.48 7.71
CA LEU A 38 12.18 22.16 7.84
C LEU A 38 10.83 22.31 8.57
N GLN A 39 9.75 21.90 7.94
CA GLN A 39 8.40 21.86 8.52
C GLN A 39 7.88 20.42 8.54
N VAL A 40 7.21 20.05 9.62
CA VAL A 40 6.49 18.77 9.74
C VAL A 40 5.05 18.99 9.35
N GLU A 41 4.59 18.29 8.33
CA GLU A 41 3.19 18.27 7.94
C GLU A 41 2.62 16.88 8.23
N THR A 42 1.42 16.81 8.82
CA THR A 42 0.72 15.54 9.03
C THR A 42 0.14 15.06 7.71
N LEU A 43 0.44 13.81 7.34
CA LEU A 43 -0.13 13.15 6.18
C LEU A 43 -1.65 12.97 6.36
N PRO A 44 -2.44 13.02 5.27
CA PRO A 44 -3.87 12.69 5.35
C PRO A 44 -4.06 11.27 5.91
N PRO A 45 -5.15 10.97 6.62
CA PRO A 45 -5.35 9.66 7.25
C PRO A 45 -5.29 8.54 6.20
N ARG A 46 -4.51 7.49 6.49
CA ARG A 46 -4.33 6.37 5.59
C ARG A 46 -5.65 5.60 5.41
N PRO A 47 -6.19 5.46 4.18
CA PRO A 47 -7.49 4.81 3.96
C PRO A 47 -7.50 3.32 4.32
N SER A 48 -6.38 2.62 4.09
CA SER A 48 -6.21 1.23 4.51
C SER A 48 -4.73 0.86 4.63
N MET A 49 -4.42 -0.25 5.33
CA MET A 49 -3.05 -0.75 5.48
C MET A 49 -2.33 -1.10 4.17
N HIS A 50 -3.02 -1.09 3.03
CA HIS A 50 -2.47 -1.40 1.71
C HIS A 50 -2.18 -0.17 0.86
N HIS A 51 -2.44 1.03 1.39
CA HIS A 51 -2.12 2.27 0.71
C HIS A 51 -0.71 2.73 1.08
N GLU A 52 0.07 3.04 0.04
CA GLU A 52 1.36 3.71 0.11
C GLU A 52 1.16 5.16 -0.33
N PHE A 53 1.78 6.10 0.38
CA PHE A 53 1.65 7.52 0.05
C PHE A 53 2.55 7.86 -1.13
N ASP A 54 1.98 8.37 -2.22
CA ASP A 54 2.74 8.93 -3.33
C ASP A 54 3.11 10.37 -2.99
N PHE A 55 4.38 10.58 -2.61
CA PHE A 55 4.90 11.90 -2.24
C PHE A 55 4.98 12.89 -3.41
N GLN A 56 4.92 12.42 -4.66
CA GLN A 56 4.91 13.30 -5.84
C GLN A 56 3.49 13.75 -6.18
N ALA A 57 2.52 12.84 -6.09
CA ALA A 57 1.12 13.09 -6.42
C ALA A 57 0.28 13.56 -5.22
N ASP A 58 0.87 13.61 -4.03
CA ASP A 58 0.21 13.94 -2.76
C ASP A 58 -1.07 13.13 -2.52
N THR A 59 -1.05 11.84 -2.90
CA THR A 59 -2.22 10.97 -2.84
C THR A 59 -1.86 9.57 -2.35
N TRP A 60 -2.81 8.90 -1.70
CA TRP A 60 -2.68 7.50 -1.33
C TRP A 60 -2.86 6.62 -2.58
N LYS A 61 -1.87 5.78 -2.88
CA LYS A 61 -1.92 4.77 -3.97
C LYS A 61 -1.85 3.36 -3.40
N ILE A 62 -2.55 2.41 -4.00
CA ILE A 62 -2.30 0.99 -3.73
C ILE A 62 -1.20 0.55 -4.70
N PRO A 63 -0.08 -0.02 -4.23
CA PRO A 63 0.97 -0.50 -5.13
C PRO A 63 0.40 -1.51 -6.12
N SER A 64 0.65 -1.29 -7.40
CA SER A 64 0.04 -2.07 -8.50
C SER A 64 0.28 -3.58 -8.35
N GLU A 65 1.44 -3.99 -7.84
CA GLU A 65 1.75 -5.41 -7.58
C GLU A 65 0.88 -6.01 -6.47
N ARG A 66 0.68 -5.28 -5.36
CA ARG A 66 -0.16 -5.74 -4.25
C ARG A 66 -1.64 -5.75 -4.64
N ALA A 67 -2.10 -4.72 -5.34
CA ALA A 67 -3.45 -4.66 -5.90
C ALA A 67 -3.69 -5.85 -6.86
N THR A 68 -2.73 -6.13 -7.75
CA THR A 68 -2.77 -7.27 -8.67
C THR A 68 -2.87 -8.60 -7.92
N PHE A 69 -2.08 -8.77 -6.87
CA PHE A 69 -2.12 -9.97 -6.04
C PHE A 69 -3.49 -10.17 -5.39
N LEU A 70 -4.03 -9.14 -4.73
CA LEU A 70 -5.34 -9.21 -4.07
C LEU A 70 -6.48 -9.48 -5.07
N ALA A 71 -6.43 -8.85 -6.24
CA ALA A 71 -7.41 -9.09 -7.29
C ALA A 71 -7.38 -10.54 -7.80
N ARG A 72 -6.19 -11.11 -8.03
CA ARG A 72 -6.06 -12.53 -8.43
C ARG A 72 -6.52 -13.48 -7.33
N LEU A 73 -6.20 -13.20 -6.08
CA LEU A 73 -6.65 -13.99 -4.93
C LEU A 73 -8.18 -14.01 -4.84
N GLU A 74 -8.81 -12.86 -5.02
CA GLU A 74 -10.26 -12.74 -4.96
C GLU A 74 -10.95 -13.41 -6.17
N ARG A 75 -10.37 -13.35 -7.37
CA ARG A 75 -10.78 -14.16 -8.53
C ARG A 75 -10.77 -15.65 -8.18
N ASP A 76 -9.65 -16.12 -7.61
CA ASP A 76 -9.47 -17.54 -7.27
C ASP A 76 -10.46 -17.99 -6.19
N ARG A 77 -10.76 -17.12 -5.20
CA ARG A 77 -11.81 -17.36 -4.21
C ARG A 77 -13.18 -17.56 -4.85
N ARG A 78 -13.56 -16.70 -5.81
CA ARG A 78 -14.85 -16.81 -6.53
C ARG A 78 -14.93 -18.03 -7.46
N LEU A 79 -13.81 -18.38 -8.11
CA LEU A 79 -13.72 -19.63 -8.88
C LEU A 79 -13.87 -20.85 -7.97
N LYS A 80 -13.21 -20.88 -6.82
CA LYS A 80 -13.37 -21.97 -5.85
C LYS A 80 -14.80 -22.09 -5.32
N ALA A 81 -15.44 -20.96 -5.03
CA ALA A 81 -16.83 -20.94 -4.55
C ALA A 81 -17.85 -21.46 -5.58
N SER A 82 -17.53 -21.38 -6.87
CA SER A 82 -18.38 -21.86 -7.97
C SER A 82 -17.96 -23.22 -8.52
N ASP A 83 -17.06 -23.95 -7.85
CA ASP A 83 -16.49 -25.19 -8.40
C ASP A 83 -17.48 -26.36 -8.43
N TRP A 84 -18.42 -26.40 -7.48
CA TRP A 84 -19.50 -27.38 -7.43
C TRP A 84 -20.37 -27.40 -8.71
N THR A 85 -20.45 -26.28 -9.42
CA THR A 85 -21.24 -26.11 -10.64
C THR A 85 -20.67 -26.85 -11.85
N GLN A 86 -19.41 -27.30 -11.76
CA GLN A 86 -18.70 -28.01 -12.82
C GLN A 86 -18.86 -29.52 -12.73
N LEU A 87 -19.39 -30.02 -11.60
CA LEU A 87 -19.67 -31.42 -11.38
C LEU A 87 -20.78 -31.91 -12.32
N SER A 88 -20.77 -33.20 -12.64
CA SER A 88 -21.71 -33.83 -13.58
C SER A 88 -23.15 -33.89 -13.06
N ASP A 89 -23.34 -33.75 -11.75
CA ASP A 89 -24.63 -33.70 -11.07
C ASP A 89 -25.28 -32.31 -11.06
N ALA A 90 -24.57 -31.27 -11.50
CA ALA A 90 -25.09 -29.92 -11.58
C ALA A 90 -26.21 -29.80 -12.65
N PRO A 91 -27.31 -29.08 -12.37
CA PRO A 91 -28.37 -28.85 -13.35
C PRO A 91 -27.85 -28.18 -14.63
N GLY A 92 -28.24 -28.69 -15.80
CA GLY A 92 -27.71 -28.23 -17.09
C GLY A 92 -27.92 -26.74 -17.40
N VAL A 93 -29.06 -26.15 -16.98
CA VAL A 93 -29.34 -24.72 -17.15
C VAL A 93 -28.40 -23.87 -16.28
N ALA A 94 -28.22 -24.25 -15.02
CA ALA A 94 -27.28 -23.58 -14.11
C ALA A 94 -25.84 -23.69 -14.65
N ARG A 95 -25.44 -24.86 -15.19
CA ARG A 95 -24.09 -25.08 -15.72
C ARG A 95 -23.69 -24.06 -16.78
N ASN A 96 -24.59 -23.70 -17.69
CA ASN A 96 -24.32 -22.71 -18.74
C ASN A 96 -24.12 -21.29 -18.18
N GLU A 97 -24.93 -20.89 -17.22
CA GLU A 97 -24.82 -19.59 -16.55
C GLU A 97 -23.54 -19.49 -15.71
N TRP A 98 -23.24 -20.54 -14.95
CA TRP A 98 -22.00 -20.63 -14.17
C TRP A 98 -20.75 -20.72 -15.05
N GLN A 99 -20.81 -21.34 -16.23
CA GLN A 99 -19.71 -21.31 -17.21
C GLN A 99 -19.43 -19.88 -17.69
N ARG A 100 -20.46 -19.12 -18.07
CA ARG A 100 -20.31 -17.70 -18.46
C ARG A 100 -19.72 -16.87 -17.32
N TYR A 101 -20.26 -17.02 -16.11
CA TYR A 101 -19.74 -16.36 -14.91
C TYR A 101 -18.26 -16.67 -14.65
N ARG A 102 -17.87 -17.96 -14.71
CA ARG A 102 -16.49 -18.40 -14.49
C ARG A 102 -15.54 -17.92 -15.59
N GLN A 103 -16.01 -17.83 -16.83
CA GLN A 103 -15.22 -17.23 -17.91
C GLN A 103 -15.00 -15.75 -17.65
N ALA A 104 -16.06 -14.99 -17.31
CA ALA A 104 -15.94 -13.58 -16.95
C ALA A 104 -14.96 -13.34 -15.79
N LEU A 105 -14.93 -14.22 -14.77
CA LEU A 105 -13.93 -14.18 -13.70
C LEU A 105 -12.49 -14.37 -14.22
N ARG A 106 -12.28 -15.28 -15.18
CA ARG A 106 -10.94 -15.52 -15.76
C ARG A 106 -10.46 -14.34 -16.60
N ASP A 107 -11.40 -13.61 -17.20
CA ASP A 107 -11.14 -12.45 -18.04
C ASP A 107 -10.91 -11.15 -17.24
N VAL A 108 -11.10 -11.17 -15.91
CA VAL A 108 -10.88 -10.01 -15.02
C VAL A 108 -9.52 -9.32 -15.20
N PRO A 109 -8.38 -10.03 -15.31
CA PRO A 109 -7.08 -9.38 -15.52
C PRO A 109 -6.94 -8.67 -16.88
N ALA A 110 -7.84 -8.94 -17.82
CA ALA A 110 -7.90 -8.26 -19.11
C ALA A 110 -8.85 -7.05 -19.12
N GLN A 111 -9.54 -6.77 -18.00
CA GLN A 111 -10.43 -5.60 -17.90
C GLN A 111 -9.62 -4.29 -17.92
N PRO A 112 -10.15 -3.24 -18.57
CA PRO A 112 -9.59 -1.91 -18.45
C PRO A 112 -9.70 -1.43 -17.00
N GLY A 113 -8.60 -0.96 -16.42
CA GLY A 113 -8.55 -0.50 -15.04
C GLY A 113 -8.07 -1.54 -14.04
N PHE A 114 -7.84 -2.80 -14.44
CA PHE A 114 -7.16 -3.77 -13.58
C PHE A 114 -5.75 -3.27 -13.21
N PRO A 115 -5.31 -3.38 -11.94
CA PRO A 115 -6.01 -4.00 -10.79
C PRO A 115 -6.82 -3.02 -9.91
N GLU A 116 -6.87 -1.74 -10.27
CA GLU A 116 -7.41 -0.66 -9.43
C GLU A 116 -8.94 -0.57 -9.49
N HIS A 117 -9.52 -0.68 -10.68
CA HIS A 117 -10.96 -0.73 -10.92
C HIS A 117 -11.31 -2.05 -11.60
N ILE A 118 -12.08 -2.89 -10.90
CA ILE A 118 -12.50 -4.21 -11.37
C ILE A 118 -14.00 -4.33 -11.30
N GLU A 119 -14.62 -4.67 -12.42
CA GLU A 119 -16.04 -5.02 -12.50
C GLU A 119 -16.18 -6.53 -12.32
N TRP A 120 -16.58 -6.93 -11.11
CA TRP A 120 -16.79 -8.34 -10.80
C TRP A 120 -18.14 -8.81 -11.34
N PRO A 121 -18.18 -9.94 -12.09
CA PRO A 121 -19.45 -10.49 -12.52
C PRO A 121 -20.29 -10.91 -11.31
N THR A 122 -21.61 -10.84 -11.43
CA THR A 122 -22.55 -11.32 -10.40
C THR A 122 -22.81 -12.82 -10.63
N PRO A 123 -22.75 -13.66 -9.58
CA PRO A 123 -23.16 -15.05 -9.70
C PRO A 123 -24.63 -15.16 -10.09
N PRO A 124 -25.02 -16.17 -10.89
CA PRO A 124 -26.42 -16.45 -11.21
C PRO A 124 -27.20 -17.02 -10.02
#